data_AF-A0A2H9LGG0-F1
#
_entry.id   AF-A0A2H9LGG0-F1
#
_cell.length_a   1.000
_cell.length_b   1.000
_cell.length_c   1.000
_cell.angle_alpha   90.00
_cell.angle_beta   90.00
_cell.angle_gamma   90.00
#
_symmetry.space_group_name_H-M   'P 1'
#
loop_
_entity.id
_entity.type
_entity.pdbx_description
1 polymer ?
#
loop_
_entity_poly.entity_id
_entity_poly.type
_entity_poly.pdbx_seq_one_letter_code
_entity_poly.pdbx_strand_id
1 'polypeptide(L)'
;MANLYLKDKKGQADTVFEVLIAVILLGFVLVAGTLAMSSLSNTKCSKSIDLAMSGIKLTIEKASASTLISTDFLLDVPYCFGSSFIVAFGKMQNNSICSNYCPGSSGSCYLLKYINEKDKINPIRYSCVQISPIIVLNLNCTPDTGYTFPNTPVYKINDKEWNVGLGDKSLWLKNGRYKIGNISISSSNQAPTLCISKKVD
;
A
#
# COMPACT_ATOMS: atom_id res chain seq x y z
N MET A 1 -17.62 -68.42 -45.48
CA MET A 1 -16.25 -67.89 -45.63
C MET A 1 -16.33 -66.38 -45.46
N ALA A 2 -15.54 -65.88 -44.52
CA ALA A 2 -15.52 -64.49 -44.09
C ALA A 2 -14.96 -63.56 -45.16
N ASN A 3 -15.56 -62.39 -45.33
CA ASN A 3 -14.82 -61.19 -45.71
C ASN A 3 -15.36 -60.03 -44.88
N LEU A 4 -14.74 -59.90 -43.71
CA LEU A 4 -14.95 -58.83 -42.75
C LEU A 4 -14.36 -57.52 -43.29
N TYR A 5 -15.21 -56.50 -43.35
CA TYR A 5 -14.93 -55.08 -43.12
C TYR A 5 -13.44 -54.67 -43.04
N LEU A 6 -12.90 -54.19 -44.17
CA LEU A 6 -11.73 -53.31 -44.20
C LEU A 6 -12.06 -52.03 -44.98
N LYS A 7 -13.01 -51.26 -44.45
CA LYS A 7 -13.22 -49.85 -44.80
C LYS A 7 -13.51 -49.14 -43.49
N ASP A 8 -12.46 -48.59 -42.86
CA ASP A 8 -12.50 -47.43 -41.95
C ASP A 8 -11.26 -47.37 -41.04
N LYS A 9 -10.09 -47.02 -41.61
CA LYS A 9 -8.92 -46.63 -40.81
C LYS A 9 -8.26 -45.31 -41.22
N LYS A 10 -8.71 -44.67 -42.31
CA LYS A 10 -8.19 -43.35 -42.72
C LYS A 10 -8.96 -42.18 -42.10
N GLY A 11 -10.28 -42.26 -41.93
CA GLY A 11 -11.07 -41.20 -41.30
C GLY A 11 -10.81 -41.05 -39.79
N GLN A 12 -10.63 -42.16 -39.07
CA GLN A 12 -10.35 -42.12 -37.63
C GLN A 12 -9.00 -41.52 -37.28
N ALA A 13 -7.98 -41.67 -38.14
CA ALA A 13 -6.65 -41.11 -37.88
C ALA A 13 -6.65 -39.57 -38.00
N ASP A 14 -7.36 -39.03 -39.00
CA ASP A 14 -7.47 -37.60 -39.24
C ASP A 14 -8.27 -36.90 -38.13
N THR A 15 -9.41 -37.49 -37.73
CA THR A 15 -10.22 -36.95 -36.62
C THR A 15 -9.47 -37.00 -35.28
N VAL A 16 -8.68 -38.05 -35.02
CA VAL A 16 -7.85 -38.11 -33.80
C VAL A 16 -6.72 -37.09 -33.82
N PHE A 17 -6.11 -36.86 -34.99
CA PHE A 17 -5.06 -35.86 -35.15
C PHE A 17 -5.61 -34.42 -34.98
N GLU A 18 -6.77 -34.13 -35.55
CA GLU A 18 -7.45 -32.84 -35.41
C GLU A 18 -7.84 -32.54 -33.96
N VAL A 19 -8.39 -33.54 -33.25
CA VAL A 19 -8.70 -33.41 -31.82
C VAL A 19 -7.44 -33.19 -30.98
N LEU A 20 -6.34 -33.86 -31.31
CA LEU A 20 -5.06 -33.70 -30.59
C LEU A 20 -4.47 -32.31 -30.79
N ILE A 21 -4.54 -31.75 -32.01
CA ILE A 21 -4.15 -30.36 -32.28
C ILE A 21 -5.05 -29.39 -31.52
N ALA A 22 -6.38 -29.63 -31.53
CA ALA A 22 -7.32 -28.77 -30.81
C ALA A 22 -7.05 -28.75 -29.30
N VAL A 23 -6.72 -29.89 -28.69
CA VAL A 23 -6.37 -29.98 -27.26
C VAL A 23 -5.07 -29.23 -26.97
N ILE A 24 -4.05 -29.36 -27.81
CA ILE A 24 -2.79 -28.64 -27.65
C ILE A 24 -3.01 -27.13 -27.75
N LEU A 25 -3.74 -26.66 -28.76
CA LEU A 25 -4.06 -25.23 -28.95
C LEU A 25 -4.88 -24.68 -27.77
N LEU A 26 -5.90 -25.42 -27.32
CA LEU A 26 -6.73 -25.03 -26.19
C LEU A 26 -5.92 -24.97 -24.88
N GLY A 27 -4.98 -25.91 -24.69
CA GLY A 27 -4.01 -25.87 -23.60
C GLY A 27 -3.14 -24.61 -23.63
N PHE A 28 -2.57 -24.26 -24.78
CA PHE A 28 -1.78 -23.03 -24.92
C PHE A 28 -2.60 -21.77 -24.63
N VAL A 29 -3.84 -21.70 -25.12
CA VAL A 29 -4.72 -20.56 -24.87
C VAL A 29 -5.06 -20.43 -23.38
N LEU A 30 -5.33 -21.54 -22.69
CA LEU A 30 -5.59 -21.51 -21.25
C LEU A 30 -4.36 -21.08 -20.44
N VAL A 31 -3.18 -21.56 -20.79
CA VAL A 31 -1.92 -21.16 -20.12
C VAL A 31 -1.63 -19.69 -20.37
N ALA A 32 -1.69 -19.23 -21.63
CA ALA A 32 -1.47 -17.82 -21.95
C ALA A 32 -2.52 -16.90 -21.30
N GLY A 33 -3.79 -17.32 -21.29
CA GLY A 33 -4.90 -16.59 -20.67
C GLY A 33 -4.74 -16.45 -19.15
N THR A 34 -4.36 -17.52 -18.45
CA THR A 34 -4.13 -17.47 -17.00
C THR A 34 -2.94 -16.60 -16.63
N LEU A 35 -1.84 -16.65 -17.39
CA LEU A 35 -0.69 -15.78 -17.22
C LEU A 35 -1.05 -14.30 -17.45
N ALA A 36 -1.81 -14.00 -18.51
CA ALA A 36 -2.27 -12.65 -18.82
C ALA A 36 -3.20 -12.09 -17.73
N MET A 37 -4.15 -12.91 -17.24
CA MET A 37 -5.05 -12.53 -16.14
C MET A 37 -4.29 -12.26 -14.84
N SER A 38 -3.30 -13.10 -14.51
CA SER A 38 -2.45 -12.89 -13.33
C SER A 38 -1.65 -11.58 -13.44
N SER A 39 -1.03 -11.33 -14.58
CA SER A 39 -0.29 -10.08 -14.83
C SER A 39 -1.20 -8.85 -14.75
N LEU A 40 -2.41 -8.93 -15.32
CA LEU A 40 -3.39 -7.85 -15.26
C LEU A 40 -3.87 -7.59 -13.83
N SER A 41 -4.17 -8.64 -13.07
CA SER A 41 -4.58 -8.54 -11.66
C SER A 41 -3.50 -7.84 -10.81
N ASN A 42 -2.24 -8.25 -10.98
CA ASN A 42 -1.10 -7.65 -10.29
C ASN A 42 -0.93 -6.18 -10.65
N THR A 43 -1.08 -5.85 -11.94
CA THR A 43 -1.00 -4.47 -12.44
C THR A 43 -2.12 -3.60 -11.87
N LYS A 44 -3.36 -4.10 -11.87
CA LYS A 44 -4.53 -3.38 -11.31
C LYS A 44 -4.35 -3.13 -9.82
N CYS A 45 -3.92 -4.15 -9.08
CA CYS A 45 -3.61 -4.02 -7.67
C CYS A 45 -2.53 -2.95 -7.42
N SER A 46 -1.38 -3.02 -8.10
CA SER A 46 -0.30 -2.05 -7.91
C SER A 46 -0.79 -0.62 -8.16
N LYS A 47 -1.53 -0.39 -9.25
CA LYS A 47 -2.08 0.93 -9.56
C LYS A 47 -3.04 1.43 -8.48
N SER A 48 -3.89 0.55 -7.94
CA SER A 48 -4.82 0.91 -6.88
C SER A 48 -4.11 1.26 -5.57
N ILE A 49 -3.01 0.56 -5.25
CA ILE A 49 -2.14 0.91 -4.12
C ILE A 49 -1.50 2.28 -4.35
N ASP A 50 -0.95 2.53 -5.54
CA ASP A 50 -0.30 3.80 -5.87
C ASP A 50 -1.28 4.98 -5.79
N LEU A 51 -2.53 4.78 -6.24
CA LEU A 51 -3.60 5.76 -6.13
C LEU A 51 -3.98 6.04 -4.67
N ALA A 52 -4.18 4.99 -3.85
CA ALA A 52 -4.50 5.14 -2.44
C ALA A 52 -3.37 5.87 -1.68
N MET A 53 -2.13 5.45 -1.91
CA MET A 53 -0.94 6.08 -1.30
C MET A 53 -0.76 7.54 -1.73
N SER A 54 -1.01 7.86 -3.00
CA SER A 54 -0.98 9.22 -3.52
C SER A 54 -2.09 10.08 -2.88
N GLY A 55 -3.30 9.56 -2.73
CA GLY A 55 -4.40 10.26 -2.08
C GLY A 55 -4.10 10.62 -0.61
N ILE A 56 -3.53 9.68 0.15
CA ILE A 56 -3.12 9.92 1.54
C ILE A 56 -2.00 10.95 1.60
N LYS A 57 -0.96 10.77 0.76
CA LYS A 57 0.16 11.71 0.64
C LYS A 57 -0.33 13.14 0.44
N LEU A 58 -1.17 13.34 -0.57
CA LEU A 58 -1.71 14.67 -0.88
C LEU A 58 -2.55 15.23 0.26
N THR A 59 -3.30 14.39 0.97
CA THR A 59 -4.08 14.82 2.13
C THR A 59 -3.16 15.28 3.27
N ILE A 60 -2.10 14.52 3.55
CA ILE A 60 -1.10 14.88 4.56
C ILE A 60 -0.40 16.19 4.20
N GLU A 61 0.04 16.33 2.95
CA GLU A 61 0.71 17.53 2.46
C GLU A 61 -0.20 18.75 2.57
N LYS A 62 -1.46 18.64 2.11
CA LYS A 62 -2.45 19.72 2.24
C LYS A 62 -2.74 20.08 3.69
N ALA A 63 -2.95 19.10 4.55
CA ALA A 63 -3.23 19.32 5.97
C ALA A 63 -2.03 19.95 6.69
N SER A 64 -0.80 19.65 6.25
CA SER A 64 0.42 20.23 6.80
C SER A 64 0.64 21.69 6.38
N ALA A 65 0.25 22.04 5.16
CA ALA A 65 0.41 23.38 4.60
C ALA A 65 -0.72 24.33 5.03
N SER A 66 -1.90 23.80 5.35
CA SER A 66 -3.05 24.58 5.79
C SER A 66 -2.93 25.02 7.25
N THR A 67 -3.29 26.27 7.53
CA THR A 67 -3.52 26.83 8.88
C THR A 67 -4.96 26.62 9.37
N LEU A 68 -5.85 26.08 8.52
CA LEU A 68 -7.28 25.92 8.77
C LEU A 68 -7.70 24.44 8.90
N ILE A 69 -8.76 24.27 9.71
CA ILE A 69 -9.67 23.14 10.01
C ILE A 69 -9.23 21.76 9.49
N SER A 70 -9.18 20.82 10.43
CA SER A 70 -8.91 19.41 10.20
C SER A 70 -9.67 18.82 9.01
N THR A 71 -8.96 18.13 8.13
CA THR A 71 -9.47 17.49 6.91
C THR A 71 -9.83 16.04 7.20
N ASP A 72 -11.03 15.60 6.79
CA ASP A 72 -11.39 14.20 6.79
C ASP A 72 -10.85 13.48 5.54
N PHE A 73 -10.39 12.25 5.70
CA PHE A 73 -10.02 11.38 4.59
C PHE A 73 -10.40 9.93 4.86
N LEU A 74 -10.74 9.22 3.79
CA LEU A 74 -10.97 7.78 3.82
C LEU A 74 -9.68 7.08 3.41
N LEU A 75 -9.18 6.21 4.28
CA LEU A 75 -8.16 5.25 3.92
C LEU A 75 -8.84 3.96 3.48
N ASP A 76 -8.77 3.68 2.17
CA ASP A 76 -9.25 2.44 1.59
C ASP A 76 -8.15 1.86 0.70
N VAL A 77 -7.34 0.98 1.28
CA VAL A 77 -6.25 0.31 0.57
C VAL A 77 -6.72 -1.09 0.18
N PRO A 78 -6.58 -1.47 -1.11
CA PRO A 78 -7.11 -2.74 -1.60
C PRO A 78 -6.43 -3.94 -0.94
N TYR A 79 -7.23 -4.96 -0.66
CA TYR A 79 -6.71 -6.29 -0.32
C TYR A 79 -6.12 -6.93 -1.56
N CYS A 80 -4.80 -6.87 -1.69
CA CYS A 80 -4.08 -7.56 -2.73
C CYS A 80 -3.42 -8.85 -2.22
N PHE A 81 -3.29 -9.86 -3.08
CA PHE A 81 -2.50 -11.06 -2.76
C PHE A 81 -2.92 -11.78 -1.46
N GLY A 82 -4.19 -11.71 -1.07
CA GLY A 82 -4.75 -12.44 0.08
C GLY A 82 -4.17 -12.04 1.45
N SER A 83 -3.59 -10.84 1.57
CA SER A 83 -3.05 -10.32 2.83
C SER A 83 -3.74 -9.02 3.23
N SER A 84 -3.82 -8.75 4.53
CA SER A 84 -4.19 -7.44 5.05
C SER A 84 -2.98 -6.51 5.01
N PHE A 85 -3.22 -5.23 4.74
CA PHE A 85 -2.15 -4.24 4.62
C PHE A 85 -2.38 -3.06 5.54
N ILE A 86 -1.27 -2.39 5.84
CA ILE A 86 -1.22 -1.22 6.71
C ILE A 86 -0.39 -0.16 6.00
N VAL A 87 -0.76 1.10 6.20
CA VAL A 87 0.04 2.25 5.78
C VAL A 87 0.75 2.82 7.00
N ALA A 88 2.08 2.78 6.98
CA ALA A 88 2.90 3.39 8.02
C ALA A 88 3.36 4.78 7.57
N PHE A 89 3.12 5.80 8.38
CA PHE A 89 3.55 7.18 8.16
C PHE A 89 4.53 7.60 9.25
N GLY A 90 5.64 8.23 8.91
CA GLY A 90 6.54 8.76 9.93
C GLY A 90 7.75 9.48 9.38
N LYS A 91 8.56 10.01 10.30
CA LYS A 91 9.83 10.65 9.97
C LYS A 91 10.94 9.60 9.86
N MET A 92 11.67 9.59 8.75
CA MET A 92 12.87 8.79 8.51
C MET A 92 14.09 9.69 8.71
N GLN A 93 15.08 9.21 9.45
CA GLN A 93 16.35 9.93 9.69
C GLN A 93 17.54 9.33 8.92
N ASN A 94 17.32 8.28 8.13
CA ASN A 94 18.36 7.69 7.31
C ASN A 94 18.52 8.48 6.01
N ASN A 95 19.64 9.17 5.87
CA ASN A 95 19.94 10.00 4.70
C ASN A 95 19.90 9.20 3.39
N SER A 96 20.42 7.97 3.36
CA SER A 96 20.44 7.13 2.15
C SER A 96 19.02 6.75 1.70
N ILE A 97 18.14 6.43 2.65
CA ILE A 97 16.74 6.12 2.32
C ILE A 97 16.02 7.40 1.87
N CYS A 98 16.24 8.51 2.56
CA CYS A 98 15.64 9.79 2.19
C CYS A 98 16.10 10.27 0.81
N SER A 99 17.38 10.22 0.47
CA SER A 99 17.85 10.64 -0.86
C SER A 99 17.31 9.76 -1.98
N ASN A 100 17.08 8.48 -1.72
CA ASN A 100 16.57 7.53 -2.71
C ASN A 100 15.08 7.73 -3.03
N TYR A 101 14.26 8.06 -2.02
CA TYR A 101 12.81 8.16 -2.19
C TYR A 101 12.28 9.60 -2.18
N CYS A 102 12.99 10.52 -1.53
CA CYS A 102 12.67 11.94 -1.41
C CYS A 102 13.79 12.80 -2.02
N PRO A 103 13.72 13.15 -3.32
CA PRO A 103 14.73 13.97 -3.96
C PRO A 103 14.86 15.34 -3.27
N GLY A 104 16.09 15.74 -2.94
CA GLY A 104 16.40 17.02 -2.30
C GLY A 104 16.35 17.04 -0.76
N SER A 105 16.04 15.92 -0.11
CA SER A 105 16.02 15.86 1.36
C SER A 105 17.41 15.50 1.93
N SER A 106 18.00 16.40 2.72
CA SER A 106 19.26 16.12 3.45
C SER A 106 18.98 15.75 4.91
N GLY A 107 19.37 14.54 5.31
CA GLY A 107 19.33 14.07 6.70
C GLY A 107 18.01 13.43 7.15
N SER A 108 16.86 14.10 7.00
CA SER A 108 15.57 13.52 7.42
C SER A 108 14.42 13.88 6.49
N CYS A 109 13.47 12.94 6.31
CA CYS A 109 12.33 13.08 5.42
C CYS A 109 11.09 12.41 6.02
N TYR A 110 9.92 12.72 5.48
CA TYR A 110 8.67 12.04 5.82
C TYR A 110 8.31 11.03 4.74
N LEU A 111 8.02 9.79 5.16
CA LEU A 111 7.71 8.70 4.26
C LEU A 111 6.40 8.02 4.65
N LEU A 112 5.64 7.64 3.63
CA LEU A 112 4.58 6.64 3.71
C LEU A 112 5.12 5.29 3.25
N LYS A 113 4.76 4.25 3.96
CA LYS A 113 5.13 2.87 3.68
C LYS A 113 3.88 2.03 3.56
N TYR A 114 3.76 1.33 2.45
CA TYR A 114 2.75 0.30 2.28
C TYR A 114 3.36 -1.05 2.64
N ILE A 115 2.82 -1.70 3.66
CA ILE A 115 3.38 -2.91 4.26
C ILE A 115 2.31 -3.99 4.40
N ASN A 116 2.74 -5.25 4.29
CA ASN A 116 1.90 -6.38 4.61
C ASN A 116 1.81 -6.49 6.14
N GLU A 117 0.60 -6.72 6.69
CA GLU A 117 0.44 -6.93 8.12
C GLU A 117 1.15 -8.20 8.62
N LYS A 118 1.36 -9.18 7.73
CA LYS A 118 2.12 -10.41 8.02
C LYS A 118 3.64 -10.21 7.89
N ASP A 119 4.07 -9.55 6.82
CA ASP A 119 5.47 -9.19 6.57
C ASP A 119 5.67 -7.70 6.80
N LYS A 120 5.84 -7.36 8.07
CA LYS A 120 5.94 -5.98 8.56
C LYS A 120 7.36 -5.40 8.42
N ILE A 121 8.30 -6.17 7.87
CA ILE A 121 9.72 -5.79 7.75
C ILE A 121 9.99 -5.17 6.39
N ASN A 122 9.43 -5.74 5.32
CA ASN A 122 9.68 -5.33 3.95
C ASN A 122 8.51 -4.52 3.39
N PRO A 123 8.61 -3.18 3.33
CA PRO A 123 7.62 -2.37 2.65
C PRO A 123 7.61 -2.67 1.15
N ILE A 124 6.40 -2.86 0.65
CA ILE A 124 6.10 -3.15 -0.75
C ILE A 124 6.26 -1.88 -1.58
N ARG A 125 5.90 -0.73 -1.00
CA ARG A 125 6.03 0.60 -1.62
C ARG A 125 6.42 1.65 -0.59
N TYR A 126 7.22 2.60 -1.05
CA TYR A 126 7.53 3.85 -0.36
C TYR A 126 6.92 5.00 -1.14
N SER A 127 6.44 6.01 -0.43
CA SER A 127 6.05 7.29 -1.04
C SER A 127 6.58 8.43 -0.20
N CYS A 128 7.29 9.36 -0.84
CA CYS A 128 7.78 10.56 -0.19
C CYS A 128 6.64 11.54 0.08
N VAL A 129 6.59 12.08 1.30
CA VAL A 129 5.65 13.12 1.69
C VAL A 129 6.41 14.44 1.81
N GLN A 130 6.06 15.41 0.98
CA GLN A 130 6.68 16.73 0.90
C GLN A 130 6.10 17.66 1.96
N ILE A 131 6.51 17.43 3.21
CA ILE A 131 6.20 18.32 4.33
C ILE A 131 7.49 18.87 4.94
N SER A 132 7.39 20.04 5.58
CA SER A 132 8.53 20.64 6.27
C SER A 132 9.10 19.67 7.31
N PRO A 133 10.43 19.45 7.34
CA PRO A 133 11.06 18.53 8.29
C PRO A 133 10.95 19.01 9.75
N ILE A 134 10.59 20.28 9.95
CA ILE A 134 10.34 20.90 11.26
C ILE A 134 9.01 20.44 11.86
N ILE A 135 8.03 20.06 11.03
CA ILE A 135 6.74 19.55 11.53
C ILE A 135 7.01 18.35 12.43
N VAL A 136 6.27 18.25 13.54
CA VAL A 136 6.35 17.12 14.47
C VAL A 136 5.06 16.34 14.39
N LEU A 137 5.16 15.02 14.19
CA LEU A 137 4.01 14.13 14.33
C LEU A 137 3.72 13.93 15.82
N ASN A 138 2.50 14.28 16.25
CA ASN A 138 2.05 14.04 17.62
C ASN A 138 0.90 13.03 17.62
N LEU A 139 1.08 11.97 18.39
CA LEU A 139 0.10 10.90 18.56
C LEU A 139 -0.85 11.16 19.75
N ASN A 140 -0.56 12.18 20.55
CA ASN A 140 -1.25 12.51 21.80
C ASN A 140 -2.04 13.82 21.68
N CYS A 141 -2.65 14.08 20.52
CA CYS A 141 -3.48 15.28 20.37
C CYS A 141 -4.78 15.12 21.19
N THR A 142 -5.67 16.11 21.23
CA THR A 142 -7.04 15.88 21.70
C THR A 142 -7.88 15.57 20.47
N PRO A 143 -8.51 14.40 20.36
CA PRO A 143 -9.29 14.08 19.19
C PRO A 143 -10.62 14.84 19.23
N ASP A 144 -11.15 15.20 18.06
CA ASP A 144 -12.50 15.73 17.93
C ASP A 144 -13.52 14.69 18.43
N THR A 145 -14.69 15.15 18.90
CA THR A 145 -15.79 14.28 19.33
C THR A 145 -16.15 13.26 18.24
N GLY A 146 -16.15 11.97 18.57
CA GLY A 146 -16.39 10.86 17.64
C GLY A 146 -15.13 10.30 16.96
N TYR A 147 -13.94 10.78 17.33
CA TYR A 147 -12.67 10.24 16.88
C TYR A 147 -11.84 9.72 18.07
N THR A 148 -11.08 8.67 17.84
CA THR A 148 -10.06 8.15 18.77
C THR A 148 -8.70 8.19 18.08
N PHE A 149 -7.61 8.18 18.84
CA PHE A 149 -6.34 7.85 18.22
C PHE A 149 -6.42 6.46 17.62
N PRO A 150 -5.80 6.23 16.45
CA PRO A 150 -5.67 4.88 15.95
C PRO A 150 -4.98 4.04 17.02
N ASN A 151 -5.75 3.10 17.60
CA ASN A 151 -5.28 2.13 18.59
C ASN A 151 -4.30 1.17 17.91
N THR A 152 -3.08 1.63 17.71
CA THR A 152 -1.94 0.79 17.42
C THR A 152 -0.81 1.32 18.28
N PRO A 153 -0.27 0.49 19.19
CA PRO A 153 0.68 0.97 20.18
C PRO A 153 1.86 1.62 19.47
N VAL A 154 2.37 2.69 20.09
CA VAL A 154 3.79 3.00 20.05
C VAL A 154 4.49 1.72 20.51
N TYR A 155 4.82 0.83 19.57
CA TYR A 155 5.68 -0.29 19.86
C TYR A 155 6.99 0.35 20.27
N LYS A 156 7.28 0.39 21.59
CA LYS A 156 8.60 0.72 22.08
C LYS A 156 9.54 -0.31 21.46
N ILE A 157 10.30 0.14 20.47
CA ILE A 157 11.21 -0.71 19.71
C ILE A 157 12.37 -1.00 20.64
N ASN A 158 12.52 -2.27 21.06
CA ASN A 158 13.82 -2.73 21.53
C ASN A 158 14.74 -2.75 20.30
N ASP A 159 15.84 -1.99 20.36
CA ASP A 159 16.73 -1.54 19.29
C ASP A 159 17.40 -2.58 18.36
N LYS A 160 16.87 -3.80 18.18
CA LYS A 160 17.58 -4.84 17.41
C LYS A 160 16.81 -5.59 16.33
N GLU A 161 15.48 -5.52 16.23
CA GLU A 161 14.76 -6.38 15.26
C GLU A 161 13.78 -5.67 14.32
N TRP A 162 13.62 -4.35 14.42
CA TRP A 162 12.72 -3.57 13.56
C TRP A 162 13.45 -2.44 12.85
N ASN A 163 14.30 -2.77 11.89
CA ASN A 163 14.93 -1.82 10.96
C ASN A 163 13.94 -1.33 9.89
N VAL A 164 12.70 -1.04 10.26
CA VAL A 164 11.72 -0.43 9.34
C VAL A 164 11.92 1.09 9.30
N GLY A 165 12.96 1.66 9.92
CA GLY A 165 13.56 2.97 9.65
C GLY A 165 12.71 4.23 9.83
N LEU A 166 11.40 4.13 10.04
CA LEU A 166 10.61 5.27 10.52
C LEU A 166 10.95 5.41 12.01
N GLY A 167 11.42 6.58 12.44
CA GLY A 167 11.83 6.82 13.82
C GLY A 167 10.70 6.62 14.84
N ASP A 168 11.01 6.85 16.12
CA ASP A 168 10.20 6.53 17.33
C ASP A 168 8.75 7.05 17.36
N LYS A 169 8.33 7.83 16.36
CA LYS A 169 6.98 8.36 16.18
C LYS A 169 6.46 8.00 14.79
N SER A 170 6.17 6.72 14.57
CA SER A 170 5.48 6.23 13.38
C SER A 170 4.01 5.96 13.68
N LEU A 171 3.15 6.32 12.72
CA LEU A 171 1.71 6.14 12.76
C LEU A 171 1.31 5.02 11.82
N TRP A 172 0.50 4.09 12.31
CA TRP A 172 0.07 2.91 11.56
C TRP A 172 -1.42 3.05 11.25
N LEU A 173 -1.74 3.13 9.97
CA LEU A 173 -3.08 3.41 9.47
C LEU A 173 -3.63 2.15 8.80
N LYS A 174 -4.79 1.68 9.29
CA LYS A 174 -5.56 0.59 8.69
C LYS A 174 -6.71 1.20 7.88
N ASN A 175 -7.39 0.41 7.05
CA ASN A 175 -8.58 0.91 6.37
C ASN A 175 -9.59 1.50 7.37
N GLY A 176 -10.16 2.65 7.02
CA GLY A 176 -11.06 3.40 7.89
C GLY A 176 -11.11 4.89 7.58
N ARG A 177 -11.97 5.62 8.29
CA ARG A 177 -12.08 7.08 8.18
C ARG A 177 -11.17 7.76 9.20
N TYR A 178 -10.48 8.78 8.74
CA TYR A 178 -9.50 9.52 9.51
C TYR A 178 -9.73 11.01 9.38
N LYS A 179 -9.21 11.75 10.36
CA LYS A 179 -9.18 13.20 10.35
C LYS A 179 -7.78 13.67 10.66
N ILE A 180 -7.29 14.63 9.88
CA ILE A 180 -5.93 15.14 9.97
C ILE A 180 -5.94 16.67 10.03
N GLY A 181 -5.19 17.23 10.95
CA GLY A 181 -5.10 18.69 11.10
C GLY A 181 -3.75 19.12 11.63
N ASN A 182 -3.37 20.34 11.28
CA ASN A 182 -2.25 21.04 11.88
C ASN A 182 -2.74 21.73 13.16
N ILE A 183 -2.16 21.38 14.30
CA ILE A 183 -2.38 22.08 15.55
C ILE A 183 -1.19 23.03 15.74
N SER A 184 -1.39 24.28 15.37
CA SER A 184 -0.51 25.37 15.78
C SER A 184 -0.78 25.68 17.25
N ILE A 185 0.06 25.17 18.15
CA ILE A 185 0.00 25.57 19.55
C ILE A 185 0.45 27.03 19.60
N SER A 186 -0.37 27.91 20.17
CA SER A 186 -0.31 29.38 20.11
C SER A 186 0.92 30.04 20.77
N SER A 187 1.99 29.30 21.03
CA SER A 187 3.24 29.85 21.55
C SER A 187 4.25 30.02 20.40
N SER A 188 4.84 31.21 20.28
CA SER A 188 5.67 31.66 19.16
C SER A 188 6.96 30.84 18.89
N ASN A 189 7.23 29.80 19.68
CA ASN A 189 8.47 29.01 19.64
C ASN A 189 8.24 27.49 19.48
N GLN A 190 7.01 27.03 19.24
CA GLN A 190 6.74 25.60 19.08
C GLN A 190 6.62 25.20 17.61
N ALA A 191 7.25 24.08 17.26
CA ALA A 191 7.18 23.51 15.92
C ALA A 191 5.72 23.13 15.57
N PRO A 192 5.26 23.38 14.32
CA PRO A 192 3.93 22.97 13.89
C PRO A 192 3.73 21.47 14.09
N THR A 193 2.57 21.11 14.64
CA THR A 193 2.30 19.73 15.03
C THR A 193 1.19 19.15 14.16
N LEU A 194 1.46 18.02 13.53
CA LEU A 194 0.48 17.29 12.74
C LEU A 194 -0.21 16.23 13.61
N CYS A 195 -1.54 16.25 13.59
CA CYS A 195 -2.38 15.34 14.36
C CYS A 195 -3.26 14.52 13.43
N ILE A 196 -3.33 13.21 13.68
CA ILE A 196 -4.17 12.28 12.91
C ILE A 196 -4.99 11.46 13.90
N SER A 197 -6.31 11.47 13.75
CA SER A 197 -7.26 10.68 14.54
C SER A 197 -8.10 9.79 13.63
N LYS A 198 -8.53 8.63 14.13
CA LYS A 198 -9.41 7.68 13.45
C LYS A 198 -10.84 7.89 13.94
N LYS A 199 -11.83 7.85 13.05
CA LYS A 199 -13.24 7.88 13.45
C LYS A 199 -13.59 6.61 14.25
N VAL A 200 -14.35 6.77 15.33
CA VAL A 200 -14.97 5.66 16.04
C VAL A 200 -16.24 5.28 15.28
N ASP A 201 -16.28 4.06 14.77
CA ASP A 201 -17.47 3.49 14.14
C ASP A 201 -18.37 2.83 15.20
#